data_AF-A0A842TQH4-F1
#
_entry.id   AF-A0A842TQH4-F1
#
_cell.length_a   1.000
_cell.length_b   1.000
_cell.length_c   1.000
_cell.angle_alpha   90.00
_cell.angle_beta   90.00
_cell.angle_gamma   90.00
#
_symmetry.space_group_name_H-M   'P 1'
#
loop_
_entity.id
_entity.type
_entity.pdbx_description
1 polymer ?
#
loop_
_entity_poly.entity_id
_entity_poly.type
_entity_poly.pdbx_seq_one_letter_code
_entity_poly.pdbx_strand_id
1 'polypeptide(L)'
;MAKICIIEDNERDLIERYSKIARTPNDVHVILDDIILFDYGAKRDIEGAKRRVNKHLSEAGFNINNLSYDLENPPTDADVYFCDGLKGFCFNLADKLGKERVYIYSDSLRVLEQAKKEGYNLVKGVLEDMINNFKER
;
A
#
# COMPACT_ATOMS: atom_id res chain seq x y z
N MET A 1 -10.26 13.35 -9.62
CA MET A 1 -10.03 11.94 -9.27
C MET A 1 -8.54 11.76 -9.11
N ALA A 2 -8.06 11.37 -7.93
CA ALA A 2 -6.63 11.14 -7.71
C ALA A 2 -6.26 9.70 -8.06
N LYS A 3 -5.04 9.50 -8.58
CA LYS A 3 -4.42 8.18 -8.75
C LYS A 3 -3.55 7.88 -7.54
N ILE A 4 -3.91 6.84 -6.80
CA ILE A 4 -3.27 6.46 -5.54
C ILE A 4 -2.65 5.09 -5.72
N CYS A 5 -1.39 4.93 -5.34
CA CYS A 5 -0.74 3.62 -5.27
C CYS A 5 -0.43 3.29 -3.80
N ILE A 6 -0.87 2.13 -3.33
CA ILE A 6 -0.56 1.61 -1.99
C ILE A 6 0.35 0.40 -2.18
N ILE A 7 1.49 0.42 -1.50
CA ILE A 7 2.48 -0.64 -1.53
C ILE A 7 2.63 -1.12 -0.09
N GLU A 8 2.21 -2.36 0.17
CA GLU A 8 2.03 -2.92 1.50
C GLU A 8 2.57 -4.34 1.57
N ASP A 9 3.09 -4.77 2.74
CA ASP A 9 3.62 -6.12 2.94
C ASP A 9 2.64 -7.05 3.67
N ASN A 10 1.46 -6.57 4.04
CA ASN A 10 0.47 -7.36 4.78
C ASN A 10 -0.97 -7.06 4.37
N GLU A 11 -1.69 -8.10 3.93
CA GLU A 11 -3.08 -8.01 3.48
C GLU A 11 -4.03 -7.43 4.56
N ARG A 12 -3.85 -7.84 5.82
CA ARG A 12 -4.74 -7.43 6.90
C ARG A 12 -4.62 -5.94 7.17
N ASP A 13 -3.38 -5.46 7.23
CA ASP A 13 -3.04 -4.06 7.43
C ASP A 13 -3.55 -3.20 6.27
N LEU A 14 -3.38 -3.67 5.03
CA LEU A 14 -3.94 -3.03 3.83
C LEU A 14 -5.46 -2.80 3.97
N ILE A 15 -6.20 -3.84 4.36
CA ILE A 15 -7.65 -3.77 4.50
C ILE A 15 -8.04 -2.83 5.65
N GLU A 16 -7.41 -3.00 6.81
CA GLU A 16 -7.72 -2.24 8.02
C GLU A 16 -7.50 -0.74 7.81
N ARG A 17 -6.36 -0.36 7.20
CA ARG A 17 -5.99 1.05 7.01
C ARG A 17 -6.65 1.67 5.78
N TYR A 18 -6.69 0.97 4.64
CA TYR A 18 -6.99 1.62 3.35
C TYR A 18 -8.35 1.27 2.74
N SER A 19 -9.14 0.37 3.33
CA SER A 19 -10.46 0.00 2.76
C SER A 19 -11.45 1.18 2.68
N LYS A 20 -11.26 2.25 3.47
CA LYS A 20 -12.04 3.48 3.32
C LYS A 20 -11.67 4.22 2.03
N ILE A 21 -10.37 4.30 1.71
CA ILE A 21 -9.86 4.94 0.49
C ILE A 21 -10.26 4.12 -0.74
N ALA A 22 -10.20 2.79 -0.67
CA ALA A 22 -10.63 1.90 -1.75
C ALA A 22 -12.09 2.11 -2.20
N ARG A 23 -12.96 2.57 -1.29
CA ARG A 23 -14.39 2.84 -1.56
C ARG A 23 -14.68 4.28 -2.01
N THR A 24 -13.66 5.10 -2.20
CA THR A 24 -13.79 6.45 -2.77
C THR A 24 -13.73 6.40 -4.29
N PRO A 25 -14.16 7.45 -5.02
CA PRO A 25 -14.09 7.48 -6.49
C PRO A 25 -12.66 7.65 -7.04
N ASN A 26 -11.61 7.40 -6.25
CA ASN A 26 -10.21 7.51 -6.67
C ASN A 26 -9.75 6.27 -7.45
N ASP A 27 -8.75 6.43 -8.31
CA ASP A 27 -8.11 5.29 -8.99
C ASP A 27 -7.04 4.69 -8.08
N VAL A 28 -7.42 3.64 -7.34
CA VAL A 28 -6.55 2.99 -6.35
C VAL A 28 -5.88 1.77 -6.97
N HIS A 29 -4.55 1.80 -6.99
CA HIS A 29 -3.67 0.69 -7.35
C HIS A 29 -3.02 0.12 -6.09
N VAL A 30 -2.89 -1.19 -6.04
CA VAL A 30 -2.31 -1.89 -4.89
C VAL A 30 -1.18 -2.78 -5.36
N ILE A 31 -0.06 -2.74 -4.64
CA ILE A 31 1.01 -3.71 -4.73
C ILE A 31 1.11 -4.38 -3.36
N LEU A 32 0.89 -5.69 -3.32
CA LEU A 32 1.05 -6.48 -2.11
C LEU A 32 2.32 -7.32 -2.22
N ASP A 33 3.35 -6.97 -1.44
CA ASP A 33 4.69 -7.56 -1.52
C ASP A 33 4.74 -8.97 -0.92
N ASP A 34 3.95 -9.24 0.13
CA ASP A 34 3.88 -10.57 0.74
C ASP A 34 2.50 -11.20 0.53
N ILE A 35 2.50 -12.35 -0.14
CA ILE A 35 1.41 -13.30 -0.01
C ILE A 35 1.86 -14.30 1.03
N ILE A 36 1.44 -14.12 2.28
CA ILE A 36 1.74 -15.07 3.35
C ILE A 36 1.20 -16.45 2.92
N LEU A 37 2.11 -17.31 2.51
CA LEU A 37 1.82 -18.71 2.19
C LEU A 37 1.63 -19.44 3.51
N PHE A 38 0.40 -19.48 4.01
CA PHE A 38 0.07 -20.36 5.13
C PHE A 38 0.35 -21.82 4.69
N ASP A 39 1.42 -22.38 5.26
CA ASP A 39 1.94 -23.72 4.98
C ASP A 39 1.01 -24.77 5.57
N TYR A 40 0.02 -25.19 4.77
CA TYR A 40 -0.83 -26.33 5.08
C TYR A 40 -0.39 -27.55 4.27
N GLY A 41 0.82 -28.06 4.53
CA GLY A 41 1.20 -29.47 4.35
C GLY A 41 1.18 -30.05 2.93
N ALA A 42 0.91 -29.26 1.90
CA ALA A 42 0.91 -29.69 0.51
C ALA A 42 1.46 -28.55 -0.35
N LYS A 43 2.30 -28.90 -1.34
CA LYS A 43 2.90 -28.01 -2.36
C LYS A 43 2.32 -26.59 -2.37
N ARG A 44 3.17 -25.59 -2.08
CA ARG A 44 2.86 -24.14 -2.10
C ARG A 44 1.82 -23.78 -3.18
N ASP A 45 0.54 -23.70 -2.80
CA ASP A 45 -0.55 -23.32 -3.70
C ASP A 45 -0.64 -21.79 -3.76
N ILE A 46 0.30 -21.20 -4.50
CA ILE A 46 0.42 -19.75 -4.69
C ILE A 46 -0.86 -19.20 -5.33
N GLU A 47 -1.42 -19.90 -6.30
CA GLU A 47 -2.65 -19.46 -6.99
C GLU A 47 -3.88 -19.53 -6.07
N GLY A 48 -3.98 -20.55 -5.21
CA GLY A 48 -4.99 -20.60 -4.17
C GLY A 48 -4.85 -19.48 -3.14
N ALA A 49 -3.62 -19.11 -2.76
CA ALA A 49 -3.37 -17.99 -1.87
C ALA A 49 -3.80 -16.66 -2.51
N LYS A 50 -3.36 -16.39 -3.76
CA LYS A 50 -3.81 -15.22 -4.55
C LYS A 50 -5.32 -15.13 -4.67
N ARG A 51 -6.00 -16.24 -4.95
CA ARG A 51 -7.48 -16.26 -5.03
C ARG A 51 -8.14 -15.85 -3.72
N ARG A 52 -7.60 -16.26 -2.57
CA ARG A 52 -8.12 -15.86 -1.24
C ARG A 52 -7.87 -14.39 -0.96
N VAL A 53 -6.65 -13.92 -1.18
CA VAL A 53 -6.29 -12.50 -1.02
C VAL A 53 -7.17 -11.61 -1.92
N ASN A 54 -7.28 -11.95 -3.21
CA ASN A 54 -8.13 -11.22 -4.15
C ASN A 54 -9.59 -11.14 -3.67
N LYS A 55 -10.12 -12.24 -3.10
CA LYS A 55 -11.48 -12.25 -2.56
C LYS A 55 -11.62 -11.28 -1.39
N HIS A 56 -10.73 -11.35 -0.40
CA HIS A 56 -10.80 -10.46 0.78
C HIS A 56 -10.63 -8.99 0.39
N LEU A 57 -9.70 -8.67 -0.51
CA LEU A 57 -9.50 -7.32 -1.02
C LEU A 57 -10.72 -6.82 -1.79
N SER A 58 -11.34 -7.66 -2.62
CA SER A 58 -12.59 -7.32 -3.30
C SER A 58 -13.73 -7.04 -2.32
N GLU A 59 -13.90 -7.85 -1.27
CA GLU A 59 -14.90 -7.64 -0.21
C GLU A 59 -14.62 -6.34 0.59
N ALA A 60 -13.36 -5.95 0.72
CA ALA A 60 -12.94 -4.69 1.32
C ALA A 60 -13.12 -3.47 0.39
N GLY A 61 -13.50 -3.67 -0.87
CA GLY A 61 -13.79 -2.60 -1.85
C GLY A 61 -12.63 -2.26 -2.80
N PHE A 62 -11.55 -3.03 -2.81
CA PHE A 62 -10.45 -2.82 -3.76
C PHE A 62 -10.78 -3.39 -5.14
N ASN A 63 -10.33 -2.70 -6.19
CA ASN A 63 -10.41 -3.21 -7.56
C ASN A 63 -9.25 -4.18 -7.83
N ILE A 64 -9.55 -5.47 -7.87
CA ILE A 64 -8.60 -6.54 -8.17
C ILE A 64 -7.91 -6.43 -9.53
N ASN A 65 -8.45 -5.69 -10.50
CA ASN A 65 -7.74 -5.43 -11.77
C ASN A 65 -6.57 -4.45 -11.60
N ASN A 66 -6.56 -3.67 -10.53
CA ASN A 66 -5.48 -2.75 -10.18
C ASN A 66 -4.57 -3.31 -9.08
N LEU A 67 -4.64 -4.63 -8.82
CA LEU A 67 -3.80 -5.33 -7.86
C LEU A 67 -2.60 -5.98 -8.58
N SER A 68 -1.41 -5.75 -8.04
CA SER A 68 -0.17 -6.39 -8.45
C SER A 68 0.52 -7.04 -7.25
N TYR A 69 1.39 -7.99 -7.54
CA TYR A 69 2.31 -8.62 -6.58
C TYR A 69 3.77 -8.40 -7.00
N ASP A 70 4.01 -7.51 -7.97
CA ASP A 70 5.33 -7.15 -8.48
C ASP A 70 5.76 -5.79 -7.91
N LEU A 71 6.70 -5.82 -6.96
CA LEU A 71 7.28 -4.64 -6.34
C LEU A 71 8.33 -3.95 -7.22
N GLU A 72 8.87 -4.62 -8.24
CA GLU A 72 9.94 -4.08 -9.07
C GLU A 72 9.44 -2.99 -10.01
N ASN A 73 8.18 -3.11 -10.46
CA ASN A 73 7.56 -2.25 -11.47
C ASN A 73 6.28 -1.56 -10.97
N PRO A 74 6.36 -0.72 -9.92
CA PRO A 74 5.22 0.07 -9.49
C PRO A 74 4.81 1.07 -10.59
N PRO A 75 3.52 1.38 -10.74
CA PRO A 75 3.08 2.43 -11.64
C PRO A 75 3.75 3.75 -11.24
N THR A 76 4.29 4.50 -12.20
CA THR A 76 5.06 5.74 -11.93
C THR A 76 4.24 7.02 -12.06
N ASP A 77 3.00 6.89 -12.53
CA ASP A 77 2.06 7.96 -12.85
C ASP A 77 1.02 8.20 -11.75
N ALA A 78 1.16 7.59 -10.56
CA ALA A 78 0.31 7.94 -9.43
C ALA A 78 0.63 9.33 -8.88
N ASP A 79 -0.41 10.01 -8.41
CA ASP A 79 -0.31 11.31 -7.74
C ASP A 79 0.33 11.16 -6.35
N VAL A 80 -0.01 10.05 -5.66
CA VAL A 80 0.46 9.75 -4.30
C VAL A 80 0.78 8.26 -4.17
N TYR A 81 1.86 7.97 -3.45
CA TYR A 81 2.26 6.62 -3.05
C TYR A 81 2.24 6.48 -1.54
N PHE A 82 1.63 5.41 -1.05
CA PHE A 82 1.76 4.96 0.33
C PHE A 82 2.71 3.77 0.36
N CYS A 83 3.86 3.92 1.01
CA CYS A 83 4.80 2.84 1.28
C CYS A 83 4.64 2.42 2.74
N ASP A 84 3.98 1.30 2.94
CA ASP A 84 3.52 0.81 4.23
C ASP A 84 4.10 -0.59 4.48
N GLY A 85 4.56 -0.87 5.71
CA GLY A 85 5.19 -2.15 6.05
C GLY A 85 6.58 -2.43 5.45
N LEU A 86 7.01 -1.73 4.38
CA LEU A 86 8.21 -2.06 3.58
C LEU A 86 9.59 -1.83 4.25
N LYS A 87 9.64 -1.59 5.56
CA LYS A 87 10.88 -1.35 6.34
C LYS A 87 11.76 -0.29 5.67
N GLY A 88 13.03 -0.60 5.36
CA GLY A 88 13.94 0.33 4.68
C GLY A 88 13.77 0.41 3.16
N PHE A 89 12.97 -0.48 2.55
CA PHE A 89 12.79 -0.51 1.10
C PHE A 89 11.93 0.65 0.58
N CYS A 90 11.11 1.25 1.45
CA CYS A 90 10.34 2.45 1.13
C CYS A 90 11.21 3.64 0.68
N PHE A 91 12.46 3.73 1.14
CA PHE A 91 13.40 4.78 0.72
C PHE A 91 13.83 4.60 -0.74
N ASN A 92 14.15 3.36 -1.14
CA ASN A 92 14.51 3.05 -2.52
C ASN A 92 13.35 3.35 -3.48
N LEU A 93 12.12 3.02 -3.06
CA LEU A 93 10.92 3.35 -3.84
C LEU A 93 10.70 4.86 -3.92
N ALA A 94 10.89 5.59 -2.83
CA ALA A 94 10.77 7.05 -2.83
C ALA A 94 11.77 7.73 -3.77
N ASP A 95 13.01 7.25 -3.84
CA ASP A 95 14.01 7.77 -4.79
C ASP A 95 13.60 7.53 -6.25
N LYS A 96 12.97 6.38 -6.55
CA LYS A 96 12.48 6.05 -7.89
C LYS A 96 11.19 6.80 -8.25
N LEU A 97 10.29 6.98 -7.30
CA LEU A 97 8.92 7.45 -7.50
C LEU A 97 8.74 8.95 -7.25
N GLY A 98 9.75 9.63 -6.72
CA GLY A 98 9.66 11.04 -6.33
C GLY A 98 9.21 11.18 -4.89
N LYS A 99 10.16 11.58 -4.05
CA LYS A 99 10.03 11.70 -2.59
C LYS A 99 8.84 12.55 -2.13
N GLU A 100 8.50 13.57 -2.90
CA GLU A 100 7.38 14.48 -2.63
C GLU A 100 6.01 13.80 -2.74
N ARG A 101 5.91 12.72 -3.52
CA ARG A 101 4.68 11.95 -3.72
C ARG A 101 4.57 10.75 -2.78
N VAL A 102 5.66 10.37 -2.11
CA VAL A 102 5.71 9.16 -1.28
C VAL A 102 5.48 9.50 0.19
N TYR A 103 4.53 8.79 0.80
CA TYR A 103 4.22 8.81 2.21
C TYR A 103 4.60 7.48 2.84
N ILE A 104 5.45 7.54 3.86
CA ILE A 104 5.97 6.35 4.54
C ILE A 104 5.18 6.09 5.82
N TYR A 105 4.72 4.86 5.97
CA TYR A 105 4.25 4.30 7.23
C TYR A 105 5.17 3.15 7.65
N SER A 106 5.53 3.10 8.92
CA SER A 106 6.28 1.99 9.50
C SER A 106 6.06 1.95 11.00
N ASP A 107 6.01 0.75 11.57
CA ASP A 107 6.06 0.48 13.00
C ASP A 107 7.50 0.56 13.57
N SER A 108 8.51 0.53 12.70
CA SER A 108 9.91 0.60 13.08
C SER A 108 10.33 2.04 13.41
N LEU A 109 10.60 2.30 14.69
CA LEU A 109 11.13 3.60 15.15
C LEU A 109 12.36 4.04 14.36
N ARG A 110 13.26 3.10 14.04
CA ARG A 110 14.46 3.39 13.24
C ARG A 110 14.12 3.90 11.84
N VAL A 111 13.16 3.28 11.16
CA VAL A 111 12.70 3.72 9.83
C VAL A 111 12.05 5.10 9.94
N LEU A 112 11.20 5.31 10.96
CA LEU A 112 10.55 6.61 11.17
C LEU A 112 11.55 7.74 11.48
N GLU A 113 12.57 7.48 12.29
CA GLU A 113 13.63 8.44 12.61
C GLU A 113 14.46 8.78 11.37
N GLN A 114 14.84 7.77 10.58
CA GLN A 114 15.54 7.97 9.33
C GLN A 114 14.68 8.76 8.33
N ALA A 115 13.41 8.39 8.18
CA ALA A 115 12.47 9.08 7.31
C ALA A 115 12.35 10.57 7.67
N LYS A 116 12.28 10.90 8.96
CA LYS A 116 12.27 12.30 9.44
C LYS A 116 13.59 13.02 9.15
N LYS A 117 14.72 12.38 9.46
CA LYS A 117 16.06 12.97 9.26
C LYS A 117 16.29 13.32 7.79
N GLU A 118 15.82 12.47 6.90
CA GLU A 118 15.97 12.66 5.46
C GLU A 118 14.87 13.54 4.86
N GLY A 119 13.78 13.84 5.59
CA GLY A 119 12.72 14.73 5.12
C GLY A 119 11.70 14.05 4.20
N TYR A 120 11.38 12.78 4.42
CA TYR A 120 10.26 12.11 3.75
C TYR A 120 8.93 12.48 4.40
N ASN A 121 7.84 12.37 3.63
CA ASN A 121 6.49 12.50 4.19
C ASN A 121 6.17 11.26 5.03
N LEU A 122 5.60 11.47 6.22
CA LEU A 122 5.12 10.41 7.08
C LEU A 122 3.60 10.41 7.11
N VAL A 123 2.99 9.22 7.21
CA VAL A 123 1.52 9.06 7.21
C VAL A 123 0.83 9.60 8.48
N LYS A 124 1.56 9.94 9.56
CA LYS A 124 0.96 10.40 10.83
C LYS A 124 0.02 11.61 10.63
N GLY A 125 -1.26 11.43 10.91
CA GLY A 125 -2.33 12.44 10.78
C GLY A 125 -2.93 12.57 9.37
N VAL A 126 -2.22 12.10 8.34
CA VAL A 126 -2.57 12.32 6.93
C VAL A 126 -3.72 11.43 6.47
N LEU A 127 -3.83 10.20 6.98
CA LEU A 127 -4.86 9.26 6.50
C LEU A 127 -6.28 9.73 6.86
N GLU A 128 -6.48 10.21 8.09
CA GLU A 128 -7.76 10.74 8.54
C GLU A 128 -8.11 12.05 7.82
N ASP A 129 -7.14 12.96 7.67
CA ASP A 129 -7.31 14.22 6.94
C ASP A 129 -7.59 13.98 5.45
N MET A 130 -6.91 13.03 4.80
CA MET A 130 -7.17 12.67 3.41
C MET A 130 -8.54 12.02 3.23
N ILE A 131 -8.93 11.09 4.11
CA ILE A 131 -10.28 10.49 4.08
C ILE A 131 -11.35 11.57 4.22
N ASN A 132 -11.13 12.58 5.06
CA ASN A 132 -12.08 13.69 5.22
C ASN A 132 -12.07 14.63 4.00
N ASN A 133 -10.90 14.99 3.48
CA ASN A 133 -10.76 15.84 2.28
C ASN A 133 -11.31 15.18 1.00
N PHE A 134 -11.34 13.85 0.93
CA PHE A 134 -11.95 13.12 -0.19
C PHE A 134 -13.46 12.94 -0.07
N LYS A 135 -14.06 13.15 1.11
CA LYS A 135 -15.52 13.14 1.29
C LYS A 135 -16.18 14.47 0.92
N GLU A 136 -15.42 15.57 0.94
CA GLU A 136 -15.92 16.93 0.71
C GLU A 136 -15.78 17.40 -0.76
N ARG A 137 -15.36 16.52 -1.66
CA ARG A 137 -15.24 16.77 -3.11
C ARG A 137 -16.12 15.82 -3.90
#